data_AF-A0A8H7SYP4-F1
#
_entry.id   AF-A0A8H7SYP4-F1
#
_cell.length_a   1.000
_cell.length_b   1.000
_cell.length_c   1.000
_cell.angle_alpha   90.00
_cell.angle_beta   90.00
_cell.angle_gamma   90.00
#
_symmetry.space_group_name_H-M   'P 1'
#
loop_
_entity.id
_entity.type
_entity.pdbx_description
1 polymer ?
#
loop_
_entity_poly.entity_id
_entity_poly.type
_entity_poly.pdbx_seq_one_letter_code
_entity_poly.pdbx_strand_id
1 'polypeptide(L)'
;MAASTATYKELEHFDDACSQDDEGAGCRRLGSKWPEYRRPIDDDLDLWTPSLTSVPSTTNTMSITAKASIRLQEVTYTSAFRYNNTSKSYYRESDPASPQYVAAPSRDIDKAWGELLSGQYLVLSQDEAQELENPVAINGAYLAEVEVMHSLHCLNAIRKALDQEYYSEHEEHPLPENLQRIHIEHCIEQLRQNIQCAGDLTPVPLRPFGEKPNRNLIGTPQVHTCRNWEVFRTWYTNRGLEKGKVIGGET
;
A
#
# COMPACT_ATOMS: atom_id res chain seq x y z
N MET A 1 -24.58 -46.27 -19.95
CA MET A 1 -25.28 -45.55 -18.85
C MET A 1 -24.96 -44.08 -19.00
N ALA A 2 -25.99 -43.25 -19.06
CA ALA A 2 -25.94 -41.83 -19.39
C ALA A 2 -26.05 -40.96 -18.12
N ALA A 3 -25.89 -39.65 -18.34
CA ALA A 3 -26.27 -38.49 -17.52
C ALA A 3 -25.29 -38.07 -16.40
N SER A 4 -25.09 -36.79 -16.08
CA SER A 4 -25.43 -35.51 -16.71
C SER A 4 -24.74 -34.39 -15.91
N THR A 5 -24.35 -33.33 -16.60
CA THR A 5 -23.93 -32.00 -16.14
C THR A 5 -25.01 -31.24 -15.34
N ALA A 6 -24.61 -30.32 -14.46
CA ALA A 6 -25.33 -29.05 -14.23
C ALA A 6 -24.48 -27.98 -13.50
N THR A 7 -24.29 -26.85 -14.18
CA THR A 7 -23.96 -25.51 -13.68
C THR A 7 -25.23 -24.79 -13.19
N TYR A 8 -25.14 -23.87 -12.23
CA TYR A 8 -26.24 -22.94 -11.91
C TYR A 8 -25.87 -21.49 -12.20
N LYS A 9 -26.83 -20.82 -12.87
CA LYS A 9 -26.85 -19.45 -13.38
C LYS A 9 -27.86 -18.62 -12.55
N GLU A 10 -27.73 -17.31 -12.63
CA GLU A 10 -28.53 -16.22 -12.04
C GLU A 10 -30.07 -16.39 -12.10
N LEU A 11 -30.77 -15.75 -11.15
CA LEU A 11 -32.16 -15.30 -11.32
C LEU A 11 -32.39 -13.93 -10.67
N GLU A 12 -33.22 -13.15 -11.36
CA GLU A 12 -33.44 -11.70 -11.33
C GLU A 12 -34.50 -11.22 -10.30
N HIS A 13 -34.61 -9.89 -10.25
CA HIS A 13 -35.61 -9.00 -9.65
C HIS A 13 -37.07 -9.49 -9.62
N PHE A 14 -37.79 -9.06 -8.58
CA PHE A 14 -39.19 -8.63 -8.67
C PHE A 14 -39.44 -7.44 -7.72
N ASP A 15 -39.68 -6.26 -8.31
CA ASP A 15 -40.44 -5.19 -7.68
C ASP A 15 -41.92 -5.62 -7.62
N ASP A 16 -42.67 -5.21 -6.60
CA ASP A 16 -44.06 -4.82 -6.82
C ASP A 16 -44.59 -3.90 -5.72
N ALA A 17 -45.21 -2.83 -6.20
CA ALA A 17 -45.88 -1.77 -5.47
C ALA A 17 -47.27 -2.21 -4.98
N CYS A 18 -47.73 -1.66 -3.85
CA CYS A 18 -49.13 -1.78 -3.44
C CYS A 18 -50.01 -0.82 -4.27
N SER A 19 -50.93 -1.42 -5.04
CA SER A 19 -52.08 -0.79 -5.70
C SER A 19 -53.28 -0.67 -4.75
N GLN A 20 -54.10 0.37 -4.96
CA GLN A 20 -55.38 0.60 -4.29
C GLN A 20 -56.45 -0.39 -4.79
N ASP A 21 -57.28 -0.94 -3.89
CA ASP A 21 -58.73 -0.74 -3.85
C ASP A 21 -59.41 -1.69 -2.84
N ASP A 22 -60.45 -1.15 -2.21
CA ASP A 22 -61.52 -1.77 -1.42
C ASP A 22 -61.27 -2.34 0.00
N GLU A 23 -61.90 -1.62 0.93
CA GLU A 23 -62.39 -2.00 2.26
C GLU A 23 -61.38 -2.28 3.39
N GLY A 24 -60.99 -1.18 4.06
CA GLY A 24 -61.07 -1.13 5.52
C GLY A 24 -59.85 -1.55 6.33
N ALA A 25 -58.78 -0.74 6.32
CA ALA A 25 -57.99 -0.39 7.53
C ALA A 25 -56.86 0.59 7.17
N GLY A 26 -56.72 1.65 7.95
CA GLY A 26 -55.91 2.82 7.61
C GLY A 26 -54.38 2.63 7.61
N CYS A 27 -53.74 3.28 6.64
CA CYS A 27 -52.31 3.58 6.61
C CYS A 27 -51.90 4.38 7.86
N ARG A 28 -51.20 3.76 8.81
CA ARG A 28 -50.56 4.46 9.93
C ARG A 28 -49.09 4.69 9.64
N ARG A 29 -48.66 5.95 9.56
CA ARG A 29 -47.27 6.36 9.76
C ARG A 29 -46.87 5.99 11.19
N LEU A 30 -45.83 5.19 11.35
CA LEU A 30 -45.16 5.01 12.64
C LEU A 30 -43.72 5.52 12.52
N GLY A 31 -43.42 6.50 13.37
CA GLY A 31 -42.16 7.22 13.40
C GLY A 31 -40.96 6.34 13.79
N SER A 32 -39.81 6.78 13.31
CA SER A 32 -38.48 6.31 13.66
C SER A 32 -38.20 6.48 15.16
N LYS A 33 -38.14 5.36 15.88
CA LYS A 33 -37.42 5.24 17.16
C LYS A 33 -36.40 4.11 17.02
N TRP A 34 -35.12 4.48 16.94
CA TRP A 34 -34.03 3.52 17.09
C TRP A 34 -33.96 3.05 18.55
N PRO A 35 -33.87 1.74 18.84
CA PRO A 35 -33.50 1.28 20.17
C PRO A 35 -31.98 1.31 20.31
N GLU A 36 -31.47 2.11 21.25
CA GLU A 36 -30.12 1.93 21.80
C GLU A 36 -30.07 0.57 22.51
N TYR A 37 -29.31 -0.37 21.96
CA TYR A 37 -29.02 -1.63 22.63
C TYR A 37 -27.52 -1.72 22.87
N ARG A 38 -27.11 -1.26 24.06
CA ARG A 38 -25.82 -1.60 24.67
C ARG A 38 -25.96 -2.97 25.32
N ARG A 39 -25.23 -3.99 24.83
CA ARG A 39 -24.97 -5.21 25.60
C ARG A 39 -23.61 -5.11 26.28
N PRO A 40 -23.48 -5.59 27.53
CA PRO A 40 -22.18 -5.79 28.17
C PRO A 40 -21.39 -6.85 27.40
N ILE A 41 -20.08 -6.65 27.27
CA ILE A 41 -19.15 -7.70 26.86
C ILE A 41 -19.01 -8.61 28.08
N ASP A 42 -19.50 -9.85 27.97
CA ASP A 42 -19.16 -10.92 28.91
C ASP A 42 -17.71 -11.35 28.63
N ASP A 43 -16.84 -11.09 29.61
CA ASP A 43 -15.55 -11.73 29.79
C ASP A 43 -15.81 -13.18 30.25
N ASP A 44 -15.65 -14.16 29.37
CA ASP A 44 -15.21 -15.54 29.70
C ASP A 44 -15.38 -16.48 28.49
N LEU A 45 -14.38 -16.50 27.60
CA LEU A 45 -14.17 -17.60 26.66
C LEU A 45 -12.67 -17.88 26.52
N ASP A 46 -12.10 -18.40 27.61
CA ASP A 46 -10.84 -19.13 27.61
C ASP A 46 -10.97 -20.38 26.73
N LEU A 47 -10.51 -20.31 25.48
CA LEU A 47 -10.27 -21.49 24.65
C LEU A 47 -8.99 -21.30 23.83
N TRP A 48 -7.94 -22.00 24.28
CA TRP A 48 -6.64 -22.22 23.63
C TRP A 48 -5.74 -20.99 23.46
N THR A 49 -4.99 -20.67 24.52
CA THR A 49 -3.67 -20.05 24.36
C THR A 49 -2.65 -21.15 24.05
N PRO A 50 -2.10 -21.24 22.83
CA PRO A 50 -0.78 -21.83 22.69
C PRO A 50 0.12 -20.99 23.58
N SER A 51 0.88 -21.63 24.47
CA SER A 51 1.91 -20.96 25.23
C SER A 51 2.87 -20.33 24.22
N LEU A 52 2.65 -19.05 23.91
CA LEU A 52 3.62 -18.21 23.22
C LEU A 52 4.76 -18.10 24.22
N THR A 53 5.68 -19.05 24.17
CA THR A 53 7.05 -18.79 24.60
C THR A 53 7.46 -17.58 23.78
N SER A 54 7.38 -16.41 24.40
CA SER A 54 7.94 -15.19 23.86
C SER A 54 9.39 -15.53 23.56
N VAL A 55 9.71 -15.71 22.29
CA VAL A 55 11.10 -15.61 21.86
C VAL A 55 11.55 -14.26 22.42
N PRO A 56 12.58 -14.22 23.27
CA PRO A 56 13.06 -12.95 23.79
C PRO A 56 13.28 -12.07 22.57
N SER A 57 12.68 -10.88 22.54
CA SER A 57 13.03 -9.87 21.56
C SER A 57 14.51 -9.59 21.75
N THR A 58 15.36 -10.31 21.00
CA THR A 58 16.69 -9.83 20.68
C THR A 58 16.42 -8.49 20.03
N THR A 59 16.77 -7.44 20.75
CA THR A 59 16.55 -6.08 20.29
C THR A 59 17.51 -5.90 19.14
N ASN A 60 16.99 -6.13 17.92
CA ASN A 60 17.81 -6.20 16.74
C ASN A 60 18.69 -4.95 16.63
N THR A 61 20.00 -5.13 16.50
CA THR A 61 20.96 -4.02 16.60
C THR A 61 20.74 -2.99 15.49
N MET A 62 20.35 -3.45 14.30
CA MET A 62 19.91 -2.59 13.20
C MET A 62 18.61 -1.86 13.56
N SER A 63 17.66 -2.51 14.24
CA SER A 63 16.44 -1.87 14.75
C SER A 63 16.72 -0.77 15.77
N ILE A 64 17.68 -0.96 16.69
CA ILE A 64 18.06 0.05 17.70
C ILE A 64 18.62 1.30 17.02
N THR A 65 19.60 1.14 16.13
CA THR A 65 20.26 2.27 15.46
C THR A 65 19.31 3.00 14.50
N ALA A 66 18.43 2.25 13.82
CA ALA A 66 17.36 2.83 13.00
C ALA A 66 16.38 3.66 13.85
N LYS A 67 15.94 3.13 14.99
CA LYS A 67 14.99 3.80 15.90
C LYS A 67 15.55 5.12 16.44
N ALA A 68 16.84 5.17 16.76
CA ALA A 68 17.49 6.40 17.23
C ALA A 68 17.45 7.54 16.20
N SER A 69 17.40 7.20 14.91
CA SER A 69 17.37 8.14 13.79
C SER A 69 15.96 8.62 13.44
N ILE A 70 14.90 8.11 14.09
CA ILE A 70 13.53 8.53 13.79
C ILE A 70 13.35 10.02 14.14
N ARG A 71 12.95 10.80 13.14
CA ARG A 71 12.47 12.18 13.29
C ARG A 71 11.15 12.31 12.57
N LEU A 72 10.26 13.15 13.08
CA LEU A 72 8.98 13.46 12.45
C LEU A 72 9.07 14.82 11.74
N GLN A 73 8.28 14.97 10.69
CA GLN A 73 8.11 16.22 9.96
C GLN A 73 6.68 16.31 9.42
N GLU A 74 6.19 17.54 9.27
CA GLU A 74 4.94 17.78 8.56
C GLU A 74 5.21 17.86 7.06
N VAL A 75 4.45 17.12 6.26
CA VAL A 75 4.56 17.12 4.80
C VAL A 75 3.19 17.32 4.20
N THR A 76 3.07 18.27 3.27
CA THR A 76 1.87 18.38 2.43
C THR A 76 2.06 17.47 1.22
N TYR A 77 1.21 16.45 1.07
CA TYR A 77 1.29 15.59 -0.12
C TYR A 77 0.98 16.39 -1.38
N THR A 78 1.82 16.18 -2.39
CA THR A 78 1.64 16.78 -3.72
C THR A 78 0.78 15.88 -4.60
N SER A 79 0.71 16.12 -5.91
CA SER A 79 -0.03 15.25 -6.84
C SER A 79 -1.56 15.36 -6.73
N ALA A 80 -2.06 16.56 -6.43
CA ALA A 80 -3.48 16.78 -6.29
C ALA A 80 -4.26 16.52 -7.58
N PHE A 81 -5.46 15.97 -7.45
CA PHE A 81 -6.35 15.81 -8.59
C PHE A 81 -7.16 17.08 -8.81
N ARG A 82 -7.13 17.62 -10.04
CA ARG A 82 -7.74 18.91 -10.39
C ARG A 82 -8.64 18.79 -11.61
N TYR A 83 -9.65 19.65 -11.66
CA TYR A 83 -10.53 19.81 -12.81
C TYR A 83 -10.31 21.19 -13.44
N ASN A 84 -10.06 21.21 -14.75
CA ASN A 84 -10.00 22.43 -15.52
C ASN A 84 -11.39 22.71 -16.11
N ASN A 85 -12.03 23.80 -15.66
CA ASN A 85 -13.38 24.13 -16.08
C ASN A 85 -13.46 24.64 -17.53
N THR A 86 -12.35 25.14 -18.08
CA THR A 86 -12.27 25.65 -19.45
C THR A 86 -12.10 24.51 -20.46
N SER A 87 -11.12 23.63 -20.23
CA SER A 87 -10.90 22.46 -21.10
C SER A 87 -11.85 21.30 -20.82
N LYS A 88 -12.66 21.40 -19.76
CA LYS A 88 -13.56 20.34 -19.27
C LYS A 88 -12.82 19.01 -19.04
N SER A 89 -11.55 19.07 -18.64
CA SER A 89 -10.68 17.90 -18.44
C SER A 89 -10.08 17.84 -17.05
N TYR A 90 -9.66 16.64 -16.64
CA TYR A 90 -8.98 16.39 -15.38
C TYR A 90 -7.47 16.28 -15.59
N TYR A 91 -6.71 16.67 -14.56
CA TYR A 91 -5.27 16.53 -14.56
C TYR A 91 -4.74 16.29 -13.15
N ARG A 92 -3.58 15.64 -13.09
CA ARG A 92 -2.75 15.53 -11.88
C ARG A 92 -1.89 16.77 -11.80
N GLU A 93 -2.01 17.51 -10.71
CA GLU A 93 -1.12 18.64 -10.42
C GLU A 93 0.28 18.10 -10.15
N SER A 94 1.29 18.58 -10.87
CA SER A 94 2.68 18.23 -10.64
C SER A 94 3.51 19.49 -10.58
N ASP A 95 4.50 19.49 -9.69
CA ASP A 95 5.54 20.52 -9.68
C ASP A 95 6.65 20.11 -10.65
N PRO A 96 6.88 20.84 -11.74
CA PRO A 96 7.94 20.52 -12.70
C PRO A 96 9.35 20.70 -12.13
N ALA A 97 9.52 21.41 -11.00
CA ALA A 97 10.81 21.53 -10.33
C ALA A 97 11.15 20.31 -9.46
N SER A 98 10.17 19.44 -9.18
CA SER A 98 10.33 18.25 -8.36
C SER A 98 10.53 16.99 -9.23
N PRO A 99 11.33 16.00 -8.78
CA PRO A 99 11.46 14.71 -9.46
C PRO A 99 10.09 14.06 -9.68
N GLN A 100 9.85 13.58 -10.89
CA GLN A 100 8.62 12.87 -11.23
C GLN A 100 8.85 11.36 -11.09
N TYR A 101 7.93 10.70 -10.40
CA TYR A 101 7.95 9.24 -10.22
C TYR A 101 6.83 8.53 -11.00
N VAL A 102 5.93 9.29 -11.63
CA VAL A 102 4.78 8.77 -12.37
C VAL A 102 4.53 9.62 -13.61
N ALA A 103 4.61 9.00 -14.78
CA ALA A 103 4.27 9.51 -16.10
C ALA A 103 4.22 8.31 -17.07
N ALA A 104 4.06 8.56 -18.37
CA ALA A 104 4.38 7.54 -19.37
C ALA A 104 5.84 7.04 -19.17
N PRO A 105 6.13 5.75 -19.42
CA PRO A 105 7.46 5.18 -19.25
C PRO A 105 8.53 6.00 -19.98
N SER A 106 9.60 6.32 -19.26
CA SER A 106 10.73 7.08 -19.80
C SER A 106 11.95 6.94 -18.91
N ARG A 107 13.12 7.17 -19.52
CA ARG A 107 14.41 7.11 -18.82
C ARG A 107 14.49 8.05 -17.62
N ASP A 108 13.82 9.20 -17.66
CA ASP A 108 13.84 10.16 -16.54
C ASP A 108 13.05 9.63 -15.34
N ILE A 109 11.91 8.95 -15.57
CA ILE A 109 11.14 8.29 -14.51
C ILE A 109 11.95 7.13 -13.92
N ASP A 110 12.56 6.31 -14.77
CA ASP A 110 13.35 5.17 -14.30
C ASP A 110 14.61 5.62 -13.54
N LYS A 111 15.25 6.71 -13.97
CA LYS A 111 16.35 7.35 -13.24
C LYS A 111 15.91 7.86 -11.87
N ALA A 112 14.74 8.51 -11.77
CA ALA A 112 14.21 8.97 -10.48
C ALA A 112 13.98 7.80 -9.52
N TRP A 113 13.42 6.68 -10.01
CA TRP A 113 13.24 5.47 -9.21
C TRP A 113 14.55 4.79 -8.83
N GLY A 114 15.53 4.74 -9.74
CA GLY A 114 16.87 4.20 -9.48
C GLY A 114 17.61 5.00 -8.42
N GLU A 115 17.51 6.33 -8.45
CA GLU A 115 18.05 7.21 -7.42
C GLU A 115 17.35 6.99 -6.06
N LEU A 116 16.02 6.90 -6.05
CA LEU A 116 15.22 6.66 -4.84
C LEU A 116 15.55 5.32 -4.18
N LEU A 117 15.72 4.26 -4.98
CA LEU A 117 16.04 2.90 -4.53
C LEU A 117 17.54 2.65 -4.39
N SER A 118 18.40 3.64 -4.61
CA SER A 118 19.85 3.44 -4.57
C SER A 118 20.30 2.88 -3.23
N GLY A 119 21.00 1.74 -3.26
CA GLY A 119 21.44 1.04 -2.06
C GLY A 119 20.32 0.41 -1.26
N GLN A 120 19.26 -0.04 -1.94
CA GLN A 120 18.16 -0.82 -1.38
C GLN A 120 18.64 -1.92 -0.44
N TYR A 121 19.67 -2.68 -0.81
CA TYR A 121 20.18 -3.80 0.00
C TYR A 121 21.38 -3.40 0.88
N LEU A 122 21.27 -3.71 2.17
CA LEU A 122 22.34 -3.63 3.17
C LEU A 122 23.06 -4.96 3.30
N VAL A 123 24.37 -4.91 3.51
CA VAL A 123 25.14 -6.05 4.01
C VAL A 123 25.01 -6.11 5.53
N LEU A 124 24.65 -7.30 6.02
CA LEU A 124 24.52 -7.60 7.44
C LEU A 124 25.81 -8.23 7.98
N SER A 125 26.13 -7.92 9.24
CA SER A 125 27.10 -8.71 9.99
C SER A 125 26.54 -10.10 10.29
N GLN A 126 27.42 -11.03 10.68
CA GLN A 126 26.99 -12.36 11.11
C GLN A 126 25.99 -12.29 12.27
N ASP A 127 26.22 -11.40 13.24
CA ASP A 127 25.36 -11.24 14.42
C ASP A 127 23.98 -10.70 14.02
N GLU A 128 23.93 -9.70 13.13
CA GLU A 128 22.67 -9.16 12.62
C GLU A 128 21.89 -10.20 11.80
N ALA A 129 22.59 -11.01 11.01
CA ALA A 129 21.97 -12.07 10.23
C ALA A 129 21.33 -13.13 11.15
N GLN A 130 22.01 -13.52 12.24
CA GLN A 130 21.51 -14.50 13.20
C GLN A 130 20.25 -14.05 13.96
N GLU A 131 19.97 -12.74 14.00
CA GLU A 131 18.72 -12.19 14.55
C GLU A 131 17.53 -12.33 13.59
N LEU A 132 17.78 -12.68 12.32
CA LEU A 132 16.74 -12.88 11.32
C LEU A 132 16.31 -14.35 11.24
N GLU A 133 15.09 -14.56 10.74
CA GLU A 133 14.59 -15.89 10.48
C GLU A 133 15.21 -16.45 9.20
N ASN A 134 15.95 -17.57 9.32
CA ASN A 134 16.56 -18.31 8.20
C ASN A 134 17.38 -17.43 7.23
N PRO A 135 18.39 -16.67 7.71
CA PRO A 135 19.21 -15.84 6.84
C PRO A 135 19.98 -16.71 5.84
N VAL A 136 19.96 -16.33 4.56
CA VAL A 136 20.74 -17.00 3.51
C VAL A 136 21.82 -16.07 3.02
N ALA A 137 23.06 -16.56 2.98
CA ALA A 137 24.17 -15.81 2.40
C ALA A 137 24.13 -15.92 0.87
N ILE A 138 24.09 -14.79 0.19
CA ILE A 138 24.16 -14.67 -1.26
C ILE A 138 25.59 -14.24 -1.59
N ASN A 139 26.31 -15.05 -2.37
CA ASN A 139 27.71 -14.81 -2.73
C ASN A 139 28.62 -14.52 -1.51
N GLY A 140 28.38 -15.18 -0.38
CA GLY A 140 29.17 -15.04 0.84
C GLY A 140 28.80 -13.86 1.75
N ALA A 141 27.73 -13.12 1.43
CA ALA A 141 27.23 -12.03 2.26
C ALA A 141 25.75 -12.22 2.63
N TYR A 142 25.38 -11.87 3.85
CA TYR A 142 23.97 -11.76 4.25
C TYR A 142 23.44 -10.40 3.83
N LEU A 143 22.33 -10.41 3.10
CA LEU A 143 21.71 -9.20 2.56
C LEU A 143 20.32 -9.05 3.16
N ALA A 144 19.95 -7.82 3.46
CA ALA A 144 18.57 -7.48 3.81
C ALA A 144 18.26 -6.05 3.35
N GLU A 145 16.98 -5.71 3.40
CA GLU A 145 16.52 -4.35 3.23
C GLU A 145 15.60 -3.97 4.39
N VAL A 146 15.41 -2.67 4.59
CA VAL A 146 14.39 -2.17 5.53
C VAL A 146 13.06 -2.02 4.82
N GLU A 147 11.97 -2.20 5.56
CA GLU A 147 10.61 -2.28 5.01
C GLU A 147 10.20 -1.08 4.13
N VAL A 148 10.67 0.13 4.44
CA VAL A 148 10.35 1.29 3.59
C VAL A 148 10.99 1.20 2.20
N MET A 149 12.19 0.60 2.09
CA MET A 149 12.84 0.37 0.80
C MET A 149 12.14 -0.75 0.03
N HIS A 150 11.75 -1.83 0.72
CA HIS A 150 10.98 -2.93 0.13
C HIS A 150 9.63 -2.42 -0.40
N SER A 151 8.92 -1.61 0.38
CA SER A 151 7.65 -1.01 -0.05
C SER A 151 7.81 -0.10 -1.26
N LEU A 152 8.88 0.70 -1.33
CA LEU A 152 9.15 1.51 -2.53
C LEU A 152 9.51 0.64 -3.74
N HIS A 153 10.24 -0.46 -3.55
CA HIS A 153 10.51 -1.45 -4.59
C HIS A 153 9.21 -2.08 -5.11
N CYS A 154 8.33 -2.53 -4.21
CA CYS A 154 7.02 -3.08 -4.55
C CYS A 154 6.17 -2.08 -5.34
N LEU A 155 6.18 -0.81 -4.94
CA LEU A 155 5.46 0.24 -5.65
C LEU A 155 6.02 0.47 -7.06
N ASN A 156 7.34 0.43 -7.22
CA ASN A 156 7.98 0.53 -8.54
C ASN A 156 7.65 -0.69 -9.42
N ALA A 157 7.64 -1.90 -8.86
CA ALA A 157 7.27 -3.12 -9.58
C ALA A 157 5.82 -3.04 -10.09
N ILE A 158 4.88 -2.57 -9.25
CA ILE A 158 3.49 -2.33 -9.67
C ILE A 158 3.43 -1.28 -10.76
N ARG A 159 4.16 -0.16 -10.62
CA ARG A 159 4.23 0.89 -11.65
C ARG A 159 4.67 0.31 -12.99
N LYS A 160 5.75 -0.47 -13.02
CA LYS A 160 6.25 -1.09 -14.25
C LYS A 160 5.27 -2.11 -14.84
N ALA A 161 4.54 -2.85 -13.99
CA ALA A 161 3.51 -3.79 -14.45
C ALA A 161 2.30 -3.11 -15.14
N LEU A 162 2.07 -1.81 -14.92
CA LEU A 162 1.05 -1.05 -15.65
C LEU A 162 1.42 -0.81 -17.13
N ASP A 163 2.71 -0.88 -17.45
CA ASP A 163 3.26 -0.66 -18.79
C ASP A 163 4.12 -1.87 -19.22
N GLN A 164 3.56 -3.07 -19.05
CA GLN A 164 4.28 -4.34 -19.24
C GLN A 164 4.89 -4.47 -20.64
N GLU A 165 4.20 -4.00 -21.69
CA GLU A 165 4.74 -4.03 -23.05
C GLU A 165 6.05 -3.22 -23.15
N TYR A 166 6.12 -2.05 -22.53
CA TYR A 166 7.33 -1.24 -22.51
C TYR A 166 8.45 -1.93 -21.72
N TYR A 167 8.17 -2.35 -20.49
CA TYR A 167 9.19 -2.88 -19.59
C TYR A 167 9.69 -4.28 -19.98
N SER A 168 8.86 -5.10 -20.62
CA SER A 168 9.30 -6.41 -21.14
C SER A 168 10.41 -6.31 -22.20
N GLU A 169 10.52 -5.18 -22.90
CA GLU A 169 11.54 -4.93 -23.92
C GLU A 169 12.77 -4.13 -23.40
N HIS A 170 12.62 -3.44 -22.26
CA HIS A 170 13.59 -2.46 -21.78
C HIS A 170 14.25 -2.82 -20.45
N GLU A 171 13.75 -3.83 -19.73
CA GLU A 171 14.41 -4.34 -18.53
C GLU A 171 15.60 -5.24 -18.87
N GLU A 172 16.73 -5.03 -18.20
CA GLU A 172 17.92 -5.87 -18.36
C GLU A 172 17.73 -7.26 -17.73
N HIS A 173 16.91 -7.34 -16.67
CA HIS A 173 16.71 -8.55 -15.86
C HIS A 173 15.22 -8.80 -15.56
N PRO A 174 14.39 -9.04 -16.59
CA PRO A 174 12.98 -9.28 -16.38
C PRO A 174 12.77 -10.56 -15.56
N LEU A 175 11.81 -10.50 -14.65
CA LEU A 175 11.38 -11.70 -13.93
C LEU A 175 10.79 -12.72 -14.91
N PRO A 176 10.97 -14.02 -14.67
CA PRO A 176 10.28 -15.06 -15.41
C PRO A 176 8.77 -14.80 -15.43
N GLU A 177 8.11 -15.04 -16.57
CA GLU A 177 6.68 -14.76 -16.77
C GLU A 177 5.80 -15.38 -15.67
N ASN A 178 6.12 -16.62 -15.27
CA ASN A 178 5.40 -17.34 -14.20
C ASN A 178 5.61 -16.75 -12.80
N LEU A 179 6.61 -15.88 -12.61
CA LEU A 179 6.89 -15.18 -11.37
C LEU A 179 6.39 -13.73 -11.36
N GLN A 180 6.20 -13.10 -12.52
CA GLN A 180 5.78 -11.70 -12.60
C GLN A 180 4.47 -11.46 -11.85
N ARG A 181 3.42 -12.24 -12.16
CA ARG A 181 2.11 -12.04 -11.54
C ARG A 181 2.13 -12.27 -10.02
N ILE A 182 2.71 -13.36 -9.56
CA ILE A 182 2.78 -13.67 -8.12
C ILE A 182 3.63 -12.64 -7.37
N HIS A 183 4.68 -12.09 -8.00
CA HIS A 183 5.45 -11.01 -7.44
C HIS A 183 4.62 -9.72 -7.28
N ILE A 184 3.80 -9.36 -8.27
CA ILE A 184 2.89 -8.22 -8.16
C ILE A 184 1.80 -8.45 -7.09
N GLU A 185 1.24 -9.66 -7.00
CA GLU A 185 0.29 -10.02 -5.95
C GLU A 185 0.92 -9.89 -4.55
N HIS A 186 2.17 -10.34 -4.38
CA HIS A 186 2.96 -10.13 -3.16
C HIS A 186 3.18 -8.64 -2.86
N CYS A 187 3.58 -7.86 -3.86
CA CYS A 187 3.82 -6.42 -3.73
C CYS A 187 2.57 -5.68 -3.24
N ILE A 188 1.40 -6.01 -3.79
CA ILE A 188 0.12 -5.40 -3.40
C ILE A 188 -0.19 -5.74 -1.94
N GLU A 189 -0.02 -7.00 -1.54
CA GLU A 189 -0.33 -7.44 -0.17
C GLU A 189 0.66 -6.86 0.85
N GLN A 190 1.94 -6.74 0.50
CA GLN A 190 2.95 -6.11 1.35
C GLN A 190 2.64 -4.62 1.57
N LEU A 191 2.33 -3.90 0.50
CA LEU A 191 1.95 -2.49 0.58
C LEU A 191 0.66 -2.27 1.38
N ARG A 192 -0.36 -3.12 1.17
CA ARG A 192 -1.60 -3.08 1.95
C ARG A 192 -1.31 -3.18 3.45
N GLN A 193 -0.48 -4.14 3.86
CA GLN A 193 -0.09 -4.34 5.26
C GLN A 193 0.69 -3.14 5.81
N ASN A 194 1.67 -2.62 5.07
CA ASN A 194 2.46 -1.47 5.51
C ASN A 194 1.59 -0.21 5.66
N ILE A 195 0.67 0.06 4.74
CA ILE A 195 -0.26 1.19 4.81
C ILE A 195 -1.12 1.12 6.08
N GLN A 196 -1.67 -0.06 6.40
CA GLN A 196 -2.46 -0.23 7.63
C GLN A 196 -1.61 -0.15 8.90
N CYS A 197 -0.37 -0.64 8.85
CA CYS A 197 0.59 -0.55 9.95
C CYS A 197 0.95 0.92 10.24
N ALA A 198 1.14 1.73 9.19
CA ALA A 198 1.42 3.16 9.33
C ALA A 198 0.20 3.94 9.87
N GLY A 199 -1.01 3.59 9.41
CA GLY A 199 -2.27 4.06 10.00
C GLY A 199 -2.42 5.58 10.00
N ASP A 200 -2.16 6.25 8.87
CA ASP A 200 -2.29 7.70 8.76
C ASP A 200 -3.76 8.15 8.95
N LEU A 201 -4.01 8.89 10.03
CA LEU A 201 -5.35 9.35 10.43
C LEU A 201 -5.70 10.76 9.89
N THR A 202 -4.88 11.31 8.99
CA THR A 202 -5.13 12.64 8.40
C THR A 202 -6.45 12.64 7.61
N PRO A 203 -7.43 13.49 7.96
CA PRO A 203 -8.71 13.52 7.26
C PRO A 203 -8.56 13.93 5.80
N VAL A 204 -9.11 13.15 4.86
CA VAL A 204 -9.07 13.49 3.42
C VAL A 204 -10.42 14.04 2.97
N PRO A 205 -10.53 15.31 2.58
CA PRO A 205 -11.81 15.91 2.24
C PRO A 205 -12.29 15.46 0.85
N LEU A 206 -13.57 15.14 0.76
CA LEU A 206 -14.29 14.86 -0.48
C LEU A 206 -14.58 16.16 -1.22
N ARG A 207 -14.35 16.17 -2.55
CA ARG A 207 -14.66 17.32 -3.42
C ARG A 207 -15.55 16.90 -4.59
N PRO A 208 -16.50 17.75 -5.04
CA PRO A 208 -17.33 17.43 -6.19
C PRO A 208 -16.51 17.11 -7.47
N PHE A 209 -16.98 16.13 -8.23
CA PHE A 209 -16.47 15.69 -9.52
C PHE A 209 -17.20 16.44 -10.63
N GLY A 210 -16.51 17.40 -11.23
CA GLY A 210 -17.09 18.27 -12.25
C GLY A 210 -18.24 19.11 -11.69
N GLU A 211 -19.26 19.35 -12.51
CA GLU A 211 -20.42 20.18 -12.14
C GLU A 211 -21.50 19.41 -11.36
N LYS A 212 -21.34 18.09 -11.18
CA LYS A 212 -22.36 17.24 -10.55
C LYS A 212 -22.05 17.01 -9.06
N PRO A 213 -22.92 17.44 -8.12
CA PRO A 213 -22.65 17.40 -6.69
C PRO A 213 -22.59 15.98 -6.09
N ASN A 214 -23.11 14.96 -6.78
CA ASN A 214 -23.25 13.59 -6.24
C ASN A 214 -22.07 12.66 -6.59
N ARG A 215 -21.07 13.16 -7.31
CA ARG A 215 -19.84 12.42 -7.57
C ARG A 215 -18.74 13.16 -6.85
N ASN A 216 -17.96 12.48 -6.03
CA ASN A 216 -16.87 13.12 -5.29
C ASN A 216 -15.54 12.44 -5.60
N LEU A 217 -14.46 13.21 -5.52
CA LEU A 217 -13.09 12.76 -5.63
C LEU A 217 -12.36 12.95 -4.31
N ILE A 218 -11.38 12.09 -4.12
CA ILE A 218 -10.38 12.13 -3.05
C ILE A 218 -9.08 12.54 -3.71
N GLY A 219 -8.41 13.57 -3.19
CA GLY A 219 -7.18 14.11 -3.81
C GLY A 219 -6.88 15.56 -3.48
N THR A 220 -7.46 16.09 -2.41
CA THR A 220 -7.05 17.40 -1.89
C THR A 220 -5.81 17.20 -1.02
N PRO A 221 -4.70 17.92 -1.28
CA PRO A 221 -3.53 17.90 -0.41
C PRO A 221 -3.91 18.19 1.02
N GLN A 222 -3.40 17.38 1.95
CA GLN A 222 -3.50 17.60 3.39
C GLN A 222 -2.10 17.59 3.98
N VAL A 223 -1.97 18.11 5.20
CA VAL A 223 -0.73 18.06 5.96
C VAL A 223 -0.71 16.75 6.74
N HIS A 224 0.34 15.96 6.54
CA HIS A 224 0.55 14.66 7.17
C HIS A 224 1.72 14.73 8.13
N THR A 225 1.67 13.94 9.21
CA THR A 225 2.84 13.73 10.08
C THR A 225 3.63 12.53 9.55
N CYS A 226 4.78 12.79 8.93
CA CYS A 226 5.61 11.77 8.30
C CYS A 226 6.91 11.56 9.09
N ARG A 227 7.53 10.39 8.91
CA ARG A 227 8.96 10.23 9.23
C ARG A 227 9.78 11.11 8.29
N ASN A 228 10.82 11.74 8.81
CA ASN A 228 11.71 12.58 8.03
C ASN A 228 12.54 11.72 7.09
N TRP A 229 12.26 11.86 5.78
CA TRP A 229 12.90 11.07 4.73
C TRP A 229 14.41 11.30 4.67
N GLU A 230 14.85 12.56 4.76
CA GLU A 230 16.27 12.90 4.65
C GLU A 230 17.11 12.34 5.80
N VAL A 231 16.57 12.38 7.02
CA VAL A 231 17.23 11.79 8.19
C VAL A 231 17.37 10.28 8.03
N PHE A 232 16.29 9.61 7.59
CA PHE A 232 16.33 8.18 7.27
C PHE A 232 17.35 7.88 6.17
N ARG A 233 17.29 8.60 5.05
CA ARG A 233 18.14 8.39 3.87
C ARG A 233 19.62 8.58 4.19
N THR A 234 19.93 9.58 5.01
CA THR A 234 21.30 9.84 5.49
C THR A 234 21.80 8.67 6.33
N TRP A 235 21.02 8.24 7.33
CA TRP A 235 21.37 7.09 8.16
C TRP A 235 21.56 5.82 7.33
N TYR A 236 20.62 5.52 6.43
CA TYR A 236 20.63 4.31 5.62
C TYR A 236 21.85 4.25 4.68
N THR A 237 22.17 5.39 4.06
CA THR A 237 23.33 5.52 3.18
C THR A 237 24.64 5.35 3.95
N ASN A 238 24.79 6.02 5.09
CA ASN A 238 25.98 5.90 5.93
C ASN A 238 26.17 4.46 6.42
N ARG A 239 25.08 3.80 6.84
CA ARG A 239 25.10 2.39 7.26
C ARG A 239 25.56 1.46 6.15
N GLY A 240 25.15 1.71 4.90
CA GLY A 240 25.64 0.97 3.73
C GLY A 240 27.13 1.25 3.45
N LEU A 241 27.59 2.49 3.55
CA LEU A 241 28.99 2.85 3.33
C LEU A 241 29.92 2.25 4.39
N GLU A 242 29.50 2.19 5.66
CA GLU A 242 30.33 1.70 6.77
C GLU A 242 30.51 0.18 6.78
N LYS A 243 29.48 -0.57 6.36
CA LYS A 243 29.40 -2.02 6.58
C LYS A 243 29.27 -2.85 5.31
N GLY A 244 29.11 -2.19 4.16
CA GLY A 244 28.94 -2.82 2.86
C GLY A 244 27.61 -2.43 2.23
N LYS A 245 27.68 -2.00 0.97
CA LYS A 245 26.55 -1.72 0.09
C LYS A 245 26.66 -2.64 -1.12
N VAL A 246 25.55 -3.22 -1.55
CA VAL A 246 25.50 -3.86 -2.86
C VAL A 246 25.47 -2.76 -3.92
N ILE A 247 26.52 -2.69 -4.74
CA ILE A 247 26.57 -1.82 -5.91
C ILE A 247 25.99 -2.63 -7.07
N GLY A 248 24.74 -2.36 -7.43
CA GLY A 248 24.01 -3.10 -8.45
C GLY A 248 22.75 -3.75 -7.89
N GLY A 249 21.62 -3.41 -8.50
CA GLY A 249 20.28 -3.78 -8.07
C GLY A 249 19.24 -2.83 -8.68
N GLU A 250 19.56 -2.26 -9.85
CA GLU A 250 18.53 -1.67 -10.69
C GLU A 250 17.70 -2.87 -11.17
N THR A 251 16.42 -2.88 -10.81
CA THR A 251 15.47 -3.80 -11.42
C THR A 251 15.21 -3.41 -12.86
#